data_AF-A0AA87ZFZ0-F1
#
_entry.id   AF-A0AA87ZFZ0-F1
#
_cell.length_a   1.000
_cell.length_b   1.000
_cell.length_c   1.000
_cell.angle_alpha   90.00
_cell.angle_beta   90.00
_cell.angle_gamma   90.00
#
_symmetry.space_group_name_H-M   'P 1'
#
loop_
_entity.id
_entity.type
_entity.pdbx_description
1 polymer ?
#
loop_
_entity_poly.entity_id
_entity_poly.type
_entity_poly.pdbx_seq_one_letter_code
_entity_poly.pdbx_strand_id
1 'polypeptide(L)'
;MKVPIDPPAAQPVQNRGVQAATNHEPQYLWFKRMKPKEFNGSTDPLVAQGWLKSIKLVLNFMGLTENEKVKCASYSLMDDARIWWE
;
A
#
# COMPACT_ATOMS: atom_id res chain seq x y z
N MET A 1 -13.95 57.29 30.85
CA MET A 1 -12.70 57.09 30.09
C MET A 1 -12.53 55.60 29.87
N LYS A 2 -12.67 55.13 28.62
CA LYS A 2 -12.53 53.71 28.24
C LYS A 2 -11.06 53.47 27.84
N VAL A 3 -10.42 52.49 28.47
CA VAL A 3 -9.09 52.00 28.07
C VAL A 3 -9.27 51.16 26.79
N PRO A 4 -8.48 51.36 25.72
CA PRO A 4 -8.51 50.50 24.55
C PRO A 4 -7.83 49.16 24.89
N ILE A 5 -8.57 48.06 24.75
CA ILE A 5 -8.01 46.71 24.79
C ILE A 5 -7.57 46.42 23.34
N ASP A 6 -6.27 46.45 23.09
CA ASP A 6 -5.73 45.99 21.81
C ASP A 6 -6.14 44.52 21.58
N PRO A 7 -6.60 44.16 20.37
CA PRO A 7 -6.89 42.77 20.06
C PRO A 7 -5.58 41.96 20.07
N PRO A 8 -5.53 40.78 20.71
CA PRO A 8 -4.34 39.96 20.66
C PRO A 8 -4.12 39.52 19.21
N ALA A 9 -2.89 39.72 18.73
CA ALA A 9 -2.43 39.41 17.39
C ALA A 9 -2.98 38.06 16.89
N ALA A 10 -3.49 38.08 15.65
CA ALA A 10 -3.90 36.90 14.90
C ALA A 10 -2.82 35.83 15.01
N GLN A 11 -3.11 34.79 15.78
CA GLN A 11 -2.32 33.57 15.76
C GLN A 11 -2.35 33.05 14.31
N PRO A 12 -1.22 32.60 13.74
CA PRO A 12 -1.28 31.92 12.47
C PRO A 12 -2.19 30.72 12.69
N VAL A 13 -3.32 30.72 11.98
CA VAL A 13 -4.20 29.57 11.87
C VAL A 13 -3.32 28.50 11.24
N GLN A 14 -2.61 27.75 12.07
CA GLN A 14 -1.90 26.57 11.65
C GLN A 14 -3.01 25.74 11.02
N ASN A 15 -2.96 25.64 9.69
CA ASN A 15 -3.75 24.74 8.91
C ASN A 15 -3.53 23.39 9.57
N ARG A 16 -4.44 23.07 10.51
CA ARG A 16 -4.79 21.74 10.93
C ARG A 16 -5.45 21.18 9.69
N GLY A 17 -4.60 20.95 8.69
CA GLY A 17 -4.89 20.12 7.56
C GLY A 17 -5.49 18.91 8.23
N VAL A 18 -6.74 18.70 7.88
CA VAL A 18 -7.49 17.51 8.22
C VAL A 18 -6.77 16.41 7.45
N GLN A 19 -5.57 16.05 7.92
CA GLN A 19 -5.01 14.74 7.72
C GLN A 19 -5.92 13.90 8.60
N ALA A 20 -7.11 13.62 8.07
CA ALA A 20 -7.68 12.30 8.20
C ALA A 20 -6.53 11.39 7.76
N ALA A 21 -5.67 11.03 8.72
CA ALA A 21 -4.89 9.82 8.65
C ALA A 21 -5.97 8.78 8.42
N THR A 22 -6.17 8.46 7.14
CA THR A 22 -7.09 7.44 6.73
C THR A 22 -6.60 6.22 7.48
N ASN A 23 -7.32 5.81 8.51
CA ASN A 23 -7.18 4.52 9.20
C ASN A 23 -7.52 3.37 8.23
N HIS A 24 -7.17 3.52 6.95
CA HIS A 24 -7.14 2.45 6.00
C HIS A 24 -5.89 1.65 6.34
N GLU A 25 -6.13 0.45 6.86
CA GLU A 25 -5.10 -0.56 6.99
C GLU A 25 -4.32 -0.60 5.66
N PRO A 26 -2.97 -0.46 5.69
CA PRO A 26 -2.21 -0.40 4.46
C PRO A 26 -2.46 -1.67 3.65
N GLN A 27 -2.68 -1.50 2.35
CA GLN A 27 -3.27 -2.53 1.50
C GLN A 27 -2.42 -3.81 1.46
N TYR A 28 -1.11 -3.73 1.73
CA TYR A 28 -0.24 -4.90 1.85
C TYR A 28 -0.65 -5.85 2.99
N LEU A 29 -1.27 -5.36 4.08
CA LEU A 29 -1.74 -6.20 5.18
C LEU A 29 -2.97 -7.02 4.79
N TRP A 30 -3.90 -6.40 4.04
CA TRP A 30 -5.00 -7.11 3.41
C TRP A 30 -4.49 -8.16 2.42
N PHE A 31 -3.51 -7.80 1.60
CA PHE A 31 -2.87 -8.73 0.67
C PHE A 31 -2.27 -9.93 1.42
N LYS A 32 -1.52 -9.69 2.50
CA LYS A 32 -0.96 -10.76 3.35
C LYS A 32 -2.05 -11.64 3.98
N ARG A 33 -3.19 -11.06 4.38
CA ARG A 33 -4.33 -11.78 4.96
C ARG A 33 -5.05 -12.68 3.95
N MET A 34 -5.00 -12.34 2.66
CA MET A 34 -5.50 -13.20 1.57
C MET A 34 -4.63 -14.44 1.32
N LYS A 35 -3.48 -14.57 2.01
CA LYS A 35 -2.50 -15.66 1.82
C LYS A 35 -2.21 -15.88 0.33
N PRO A 36 -1.60 -14.88 -0.33
CA PRO A 36 -1.34 -14.94 -1.76
C PRO A 36 -0.42 -16.14 -2.01
N LYS A 37 -0.62 -16.81 -3.15
CA LYS A 37 0.23 -17.93 -3.53
C LYS A 37 1.67 -17.43 -3.63
N GLU A 38 2.60 -18.11 -2.98
CA GLU A 38 4.02 -17.80 -3.06
C GLU A 38 4.63 -18.42 -4.33
N PHE A 39 5.67 -17.79 -4.87
CA PHE A 39 6.42 -18.29 -6.01
C PHE A 39 7.91 -18.28 -5.74
N ASN A 40 8.51 -19.45 -5.80
CA ASN A 40 9.91 -19.71 -5.50
C ASN A 40 10.84 -19.65 -6.73
N GLY A 41 10.30 -19.38 -7.93
CA GLY A 41 11.10 -19.40 -9.17
C GLY A 41 11.01 -20.71 -9.95
N SER A 42 9.92 -21.47 -9.81
CA SER A 42 9.70 -22.70 -10.58
C SER A 42 9.95 -22.51 -12.08
N THR A 43 10.66 -23.49 -12.68
CA THR A 43 10.96 -23.53 -14.12
C THR A 43 9.77 -24.01 -14.97
N ASP A 44 8.70 -24.48 -14.34
CA ASP A 44 7.48 -24.91 -15.04
C ASP A 44 6.62 -23.69 -15.41
N PRO A 45 6.41 -23.42 -16.72
CA PRO A 45 5.58 -22.31 -17.18
C PRO A 45 4.13 -22.36 -16.67
N LEU A 46 3.57 -23.55 -16.43
CA LEU A 46 2.20 -23.70 -15.90
C LEU A 46 2.12 -23.27 -14.44
N VAL A 47 3.14 -23.59 -13.63
CA VAL A 47 3.22 -23.17 -12.22
C VAL A 47 3.34 -21.65 -12.14
N ALA A 48 4.23 -21.06 -12.95
CA ALA A 48 4.42 -19.62 -13.03
C ALA A 48 3.14 -18.90 -13.51
N GLN A 49 2.48 -19.43 -14.56
CA GLN A 49 1.24 -18.84 -15.05
C GLN A 49 0.10 -18.95 -14.03
N GLY A 50 -0.01 -20.09 -13.34
CA GLY A 50 -0.99 -20.30 -12.28
C GLY A 50 -0.81 -19.30 -11.13
N TRP A 51 0.44 -19.12 -10.67
CA TRP A 51 0.78 -18.10 -9.68
C TRP A 51 0.40 -16.69 -10.15
N LEU A 52 0.83 -16.31 -11.36
CA LEU A 52 0.56 -14.96 -11.89
C LEU A 52 -0.95 -14.67 -12.01
N LYS A 53 -1.75 -15.66 -12.45
CA LYS A 53 -3.22 -15.53 -12.51
C LYS A 53 -3.82 -15.31 -11.13
N SER A 54 -3.40 -16.07 -10.12
CA SER A 54 -3.88 -15.90 -8.74
C SER A 54 -3.51 -14.54 -8.17
N ILE A 55 -2.26 -14.08 -8.37
CA ILE A 55 -1.82 -12.76 -7.90
C ILE A 55 -2.59 -11.66 -8.61
N LYS A 56 -2.72 -11.69 -9.93
CA LYS A 56 -3.51 -10.70 -10.69
C LYS A 56 -4.96 -10.62 -10.21
N LEU A 57 -5.58 -11.76 -9.89
CA LEU A 57 -6.94 -11.79 -9.36
C LEU A 57 -7.06 -11.03 -8.03
N VAL A 58 -6.16 -11.30 -7.07
CA VAL A 58 -6.16 -10.62 -5.76
C VAL A 58 -5.88 -9.13 -5.93
N LEU A 59 -4.89 -8.76 -6.74
CA LEU A 59 -4.51 -7.36 -6.94
C LEU A 59 -5.60 -6.54 -7.62
N ASN A 60 -6.30 -7.12 -8.60
CA ASN A 60 -7.43 -6.47 -9.27
C ASN A 60 -8.65 -6.38 -8.34
N PHE A 61 -8.92 -7.43 -7.55
CA PHE A 61 -10.00 -7.43 -6.57
C PHE A 61 -9.83 -6.32 -5.53
N MET A 62 -8.59 -6.05 -5.12
CA MET A 62 -8.27 -5.01 -4.13
C MET A 62 -8.28 -3.58 -4.70
N GLY A 63 -8.41 -3.39 -6.02
CA GLY A 63 -8.44 -2.06 -6.64
C GLY A 63 -7.14 -1.26 -6.49
N LEU A 64 -5.99 -1.94 -6.39
CA LEU A 64 -4.70 -1.31 -6.15
C LEU A 64 -4.22 -0.47 -7.34
N THR A 65 -3.43 0.57 -7.06
CA THR A 65 -2.67 1.29 -8.09
C THR A 65 -1.55 0.42 -8.63
N GLU A 66 -1.06 0.67 -9.84
CA GLU A 66 0.01 -0.13 -10.45
C GLU A 66 1.27 -0.21 -9.55
N ASN A 67 1.62 0.88 -8.85
CA ASN A 67 2.76 0.89 -7.93
C ASN A 67 2.52 0.00 -6.68
N GLU A 68 1.31 -0.03 -6.15
CA GLU A 68 0.95 -0.92 -5.03
C GLU A 68 0.89 -2.38 -5.47
N LYS A 69 0.43 -2.63 -6.70
CA LYS A 69 0.42 -3.97 -7.30
C LYS A 69 1.82 -4.54 -7.39
N VAL A 70 2.79 -3.76 -7.88
CA VAL A 70 4.18 -4.17 -8.00
C VAL A 70 4.76 -4.51 -6.62
N LYS A 71 4.54 -3.65 -5.61
CA LYS A 71 5.00 -3.87 -4.23
C LYS A 71 4.40 -5.13 -3.58
N CYS A 72 3.13 -5.42 -3.85
CA CYS A 72 2.46 -6.61 -3.32
C CYS A 72 2.94 -7.88 -4.05
N ALA A 73 3.02 -7.84 -5.39
CA ALA A 73 3.50 -8.96 -6.19
C ALA A 73 4.94 -9.34 -5.84
N SER A 74 5.82 -8.35 -5.65
CA SER A 74 7.20 -8.59 -5.23
C SER A 74 7.30 -9.27 -3.86
N TYR A 75 6.37 -8.98 -2.94
CA TYR A 75 6.33 -9.61 -1.63
C TYR A 75 5.89 -11.09 -1.70
N SER A 76 5.21 -11.51 -2.77
CA SER A 76 4.83 -12.91 -2.99
C SER A 76 5.91 -13.74 -3.69
N LEU A 77 7.05 -13.13 -4.06
CA LEU A 77 8.22 -13.83 -4.57
C LEU A 77 9.08 -14.32 -3.42
N MET A 78 9.56 -15.55 -3.54
CA MET A 78 10.40 -16.25 -2.56
C MET A 78 11.64 -16.83 -3.26
N ASP A 79 12.64 -17.20 -2.47
CA ASP A 79 13.86 -17.89 -2.92
C ASP A 79 14.49 -17.24 -4.17
N ASP A 80 14.75 -18.04 -5.21
CA ASP A 80 15.39 -17.62 -6.46
C ASP A 80 14.61 -16.52 -7.18
N ALA A 81 13.27 -16.56 -7.13
CA ALA A 81 12.46 -15.52 -7.75
C ALA A 81 12.57 -14.18 -7.04
N ARG A 82 12.82 -14.18 -5.72
CA ARG A 82 13.07 -12.96 -4.98
C ARG A 82 14.45 -12.39 -5.28
N ILE A 83 15.46 -13.25 -5.43
CA ILE A 83 16.82 -12.84 -5.81
C ILE A 83 16.83 -12.18 -7.19
N TRP A 84 16.05 -12.70 -8.15
CA TRP A 84 15.94 -12.09 -9.49
C TRP A 84 15.24 -10.71 -9.49
N TRP A 85 14.40 -10.44 -8.49
CA TRP A 85 13.59 -9.22 -8.41
C TRP A 85 14.30 -8.05 -7.70
N GLU A 86 15.30 -8.34 -6.86
CA GLU A 86 16.15 -7.32 -6.20
C GLU A 86 17.15 -6.68 -7.18
#